data_AF-A0A523M6Q3-F1
#
_entry.id   AF-A0A523M6Q3-F1
#
_cell.length_a   1.000
_cell.length_b   1.000
_cell.length_c   1.000
_cell.angle_alpha   90.00
_cell.angle_beta   90.00
_cell.angle_gamma   90.00
#
_symmetry.space_group_name_H-M   'P 1'
#
loop_
_entity.id
_entity.type
_entity.pdbx_description
1 polymer ?
#
loop_
_entity_poly.entity_id
_entity_poly.type
_entity_poly.pdbx_seq_one_letter_code
_entity_poly.pdbx_strand_id
1 'polypeptide(L)' 'MIEHAEIAPGHDGQAELFLAIRYENGALGNVTLNAKCADKLMRDCNAESVAALAGQPWQKILNVLK' A
#
# COMPACT_ATOMS: atom_id res chain seq x y z
N MET A 1 -3.14 10.50 0.23
CA MET A 1 -2.45 9.80 -0.87
C MET A 1 -1.43 8.84 -0.29
N ILE A 2 -1.00 7.87 -1.08
CA ILE A 2 0.19 7.07 -0.78
C ILE A 2 1.41 7.96 -1.06
N GLU A 3 2.26 8.19 -0.05
CA GLU A 3 3.50 8.96 -0.20
C GLU A 3 4.68 8.08 -0.58
N HIS A 4 4.70 6.85 -0.06
CA HIS A 4 5.78 5.90 -0.29
C HIS A 4 5.26 4.46 -0.22
N ALA A 5 5.92 3.58 -0.95
CA ALA A 5 5.60 2.16 -1.00
C ALA A 5 6.89 1.35 -1.14
N GLU A 6 7.02 0.27 -0.37
CA GLU A 6 8.17 -0.63 -0.44
C GLU A 6 7.79 -2.07 -0.06
N ILE A 7 8.60 -3.03 -0.51
CA ILE A 7 8.50 -4.41 -0.03
C ILE A 7 9.42 -4.56 1.18
N ALA A 8 8.86 -5.02 2.29
CA ALA A 8 9.57 -5.24 3.54
C ALA A 8 9.44 -6.70 4.00
N PRO A 9 10.39 -7.22 4.80
CA PRO A 9 10.22 -8.50 5.46
C PRO A 9 9.08 -8.42 6.47
N GLY A 10 8.10 -9.30 6.33
CA GLY A 10 6.94 -9.37 7.21
C GLY A 10 7.19 -10.15 8.48
N HIS A 11 6.29 -9.98 9.45
CA HIS A 11 6.41 -10.56 10.78
C HIS A 11 6.40 -12.10 10.80
N ASP A 12 5.79 -12.73 9.80
CA ASP A 12 5.68 -14.17 9.62
C ASP A 12 6.75 -14.76 8.68
N GLY A 13 7.72 -13.93 8.27
CA GLY A 13 8.76 -14.30 7.31
C GLY A 13 8.32 -14.24 5.86
N GLN A 14 7.08 -13.81 5.56
CA GLN A 14 6.65 -13.53 4.20
C GLN A 14 6.89 -12.06 3.85
N ALA A 15 7.09 -11.77 2.55
CA ALA A 15 7.21 -10.39 2.10
C ALA A 15 5.86 -9.66 2.23
N GLU A 16 5.90 -8.45 2.77
CA GLU A 16 4.75 -7.57 2.91
C GLU A 16 4.98 -6.25 2.17
N LEU A 17 3.90 -5.62 1.73
CA LEU A 17 3.92 -4.29 1.14
C LEU A 17 3.67 -3.26 2.24
N PHE A 18 4.67 -2.43 2.51
CA PHE A 18 4.57 -1.29 3.42
C PHE A 18 4.19 -0.02 2.65
N LEU A 19 3.21 0.72 3.16
CA LEU A 19 2.70 1.96 2.58
C LEU A 19 2.74 3.09 3.60
N ALA A 20 3.38 4.20 3.25
CA ALA A 20 3.25 5.46 3.99
C ALA A 20 2.12 6.29 3.38
N ILE A 21 1.22 6.80 4.21
CA ILE A 21 0.01 7.50 3.80
C ILE A 21 -0.02 8.89 4.43
N ARG A 22 -0.36 9.89 3.60
CA ARG A 22 -0.84 11.19 4.06
C ARG A 22 -2.35 11.27 3.91
N TYR A 23 -3.08 11.39 5.01
CA TYR A 23 -4.53 11.56 5.01
C TYR A 23 -4.93 12.99 4.69
N GLU A 24 -6.21 13.21 4.40
CA GLU A 24 -6.76 14.52 4.01
C GLU A 24 -6.66 15.56 5.13
N ASN A 25 -6.68 15.14 6.39
CA ASN A 25 -6.45 16.00 7.55
C ASN A 25 -4.95 16.31 7.80
N GLY A 26 -4.06 15.90 6.89
CA GLY A 26 -2.62 16.08 7.00
C GLY A 26 -1.90 15.06 7.89
N ALA A 27 -2.62 14.18 8.57
CA ALA A 27 -2.02 13.13 9.40
C ALA A 27 -1.21 12.15 8.55
N LEU A 28 -0.15 11.61 9.14
CA LEU A 28 0.66 10.54 8.56
C LEU A 28 0.27 9.21 9.21
N GLY A 29 0.23 8.16 8.40
CA GLY A 29 0.02 6.79 8.87
C GLY A 29 0.78 5.78 8.03
N ASN A 30 0.86 4.56 8.55
CA ASN A 30 1.43 3.43 7.85
C ASN A 30 0.38 2.31 7.72
N VAL A 31 0.45 1.57 6.63
CA VAL A 31 -0.34 0.36 6.42
C VAL A 31 0.58 -0.70 5.84
N THR A 32 0.51 -1.90 6.41
CA THR A 32 1.20 -3.08 5.90
C THR A 32 0.16 -4.02 5.29
N LEU A 33 0.44 -4.52 4.09
CA LEU A 33 -0.42 -5.44 3.35
C LEU A 33 0.32 -6.76 3.12
N ASN A 34 -0.36 -7.87 3.39
CA ASN A 34 0.12 -9.18 2.93
C ASN A 34 0.13 -9.27 1.39
N ALA A 35 0.79 -10.30 0.87
CA ALA A 35 0.97 -10.50 -0.57
C ALA A 35 -0.37 -10.50 -1.37
N LYS A 36 -1.44 -11.07 -0.81
CA LYS A 36 -2.76 -11.11 -1.48
C LYS A 36 -3.39 -9.72 -1.60
N CYS A 37 -3.35 -8.94 -0.53
CA CYS A 37 -3.90 -7.57 -0.53
C CYS A 37 -3.03 -6.65 -1.38
N ALA A 38 -1.72 -6.82 -1.35
CA ALA A 38 -0.76 -6.09 -2.17
C ALA A 38 -0.99 -6.34 -3.67
N ASP A 39 -1.12 -7.59 -4.11
CA ASP A 39 -1.42 -7.93 -5.52
C ASP A 39 -2.73 -7.30 -5.98
N LYS A 40 -3.79 -7.36 -5.16
CA LYS A 40 -5.06 -6.72 -5.47
C LYS A 40 -4.91 -5.21 -5.61
N LEU A 41 -4.18 -4.55 -4.71
CA LEU A 41 -3.98 -3.11 -4.75
C LEU A 41 -3.19 -2.70 -6.01
N MET A 42 -2.14 -3.44 -6.35
CA MET A 42 -1.34 -3.21 -7.55
C MET A 42 -2.22 -3.26 -8.82
N ARG A 43 -3.12 -4.24 -8.92
CA ARG A 43 -4.08 -4.36 -10.04
C ARG A 43 -5.10 -3.23 -10.06
N ASP A 44 -5.71 -2.90 -8.91
CA ASP A 44 -6.70 -1.82 -8.80
C ASP A 44 -6.07 -0.44 -9.10
N CYS A 45 -4.76 -0.29 -8.93
CA CYS A 45 -3.97 0.89 -9.29
C CYS A 45 -3.36 0.85 -10.69
N ASN A 46 -3.46 -0.27 -11.41
CA ASN A 46 -2.73 -0.53 -12.64
C ASN A 46 -1.22 -0.19 -12.51
N ALA A 47 -0.64 -0.57 -11.36
CA ALA A 47 0.74 -0.28 -11.01
C ALA A 47 1.65 -1.44 -11.45
N GLU A 48 2.63 -1.17 -12.32
CA GLU A 48 3.60 -2.17 -12.80
C GLU A 48 4.79 -2.35 -11.84
N SER A 49 4.93 -1.44 -10.87
CA SER A 49 5.95 -1.52 -9.82
C SER A 49 5.42 -0.93 -8.51
N VAL A 50 6.01 -1.32 -7.39
CA VAL A 50 5.59 -0.82 -6.06
C VAL A 50 5.73 0.70 -5.97
N ALA A 51 6.77 1.28 -6.57
CA ALA A 51 6.95 2.73 -6.63
C ALA A 51 5.79 3.46 -7.33
N ALA A 52 5.10 2.81 -8.29
CA ALA A 52 3.95 3.38 -8.99
C ALA A 52 2.69 3.50 -8.12
N LEU A 53 2.70 2.96 -6.89
CA LEU A 53 1.65 3.20 -5.90
C LEU A 53 1.74 4.60 -5.29
N ALA A 54 2.93 5.22 -5.27
CA ALA A 54 3.07 6.59 -4.79
C ALA A 54 2.23 7.55 -5.65
N GLY A 55 1.53 8.48 -4.99
CA GLY A 55 0.59 9.40 -5.63
C GLY A 55 -0.82 8.83 -5.82
N GLN A 56 -1.06 7.52 -5.65
CA GLN A 56 -2.41 6.95 -5.72
C GLN A 56 -3.28 7.38 -4.51
N PRO A 57 -4.62 7.44 -4.68
CA PRO A 57 -5.53 7.71 -3.57
C PRO A 57 -5.45 6.61 -2.50
N TRP A 58 -5.33 7.02 -1.23
CA TRP A 58 -5.17 6.07 -0.12
C TRP A 58 -6.45 5.23 0.08
N GLN A 59 -7.61 5.77 -0.32
CA GLN A 59 -8.89 5.10 -0.22
C GLN A 59 -8.94 3.77 -1.01
N LYS A 60 -8.07 3.57 -2.02
CA LYS A 60 -7.96 2.27 -2.72
C LYS A 60 -7.52 1.14 -1.79
N ILE A 61 -6.75 1.45 -0.74
CA ILE A 61 -6.32 0.48 0.27
C ILE A 61 -7.53 -0.11 1.01
N LEU A 62 -8.59 0.68 1.23
CA LEU A 62 -9.82 0.21 1.89
C LEU A 62 -10.54 -0.87 1.09
N ASN A 63 -10.32 -0.98 -0.22
CA ASN A 63 -10.93 -2.01 -1.05
C ASN A 63 -10.22 -3.36 -0.96
N VAL A 64 -8.99 -3.38 -0.44
CA VAL A 64 -8.18 -4.60 -0.34
C VAL A 64 -8.08 -5.14 1.08
N LEU A 65 -8.45 -4.33 2.09
CA LEU A 65 -8.52 -4.72 3.50
C LEU A 65 -9.84 -5.41 3.90
N LYS A 66 -10.70 -5.73 2.92
CA LYS A 66 -12.00 -6.37 3.14
C LYS A 66 -11.91 -7.89 3.09
#